data_AF-A0A1G3H9E4-F1
#
_entry.id   AF-A0A1G3H9E4-F1
#
_cell.length_a   1.000
_cell.length_b   1.000
_cell.length_c   1.000
_cell.angle_alpha   90.00
_cell.angle_beta   90.00
_cell.angle_gamma   90.00
#
_symmetry.space_group_name_H-M   'P 1'
#
loop_
_entity.id
_entity.type
_entity.pdbx_description
1 polymer ?
#
loop_
_entity_poly.entity_id
_entity_poly.type
_entity_poly.pdbx_seq_one_letter_code
_entity_poly.pdbx_strand_id
1 'polypeptide(L)'
;MTRSTIELPVTADDYRIARYAAAAIALTVAETALPSPLPGIKPGLANIIVLVVLARYGWRDAAWVSLLRVVAGSLVIGQFLAPGFFLALSGALCSLAVLALAQHLPPRYFGPVSASVLAAFAHIGGQLVLA
;
A
#
# COMPACT_ATOMS: atom_id res chain seq x y z
N MET A 1 35.08 16.45 -14.58
CA MET A 1 33.71 16.39 -14.04
C MET A 1 32.78 15.95 -15.16
N THR A 2 32.61 14.64 -15.33
CA THR A 2 31.66 14.06 -16.29
C THR A 2 30.25 14.34 -15.78
N ARG A 3 29.53 15.28 -16.42
CA ARG A 3 28.08 15.43 -16.23
C ARG A 3 27.43 14.13 -16.68
N SER A 4 27.03 13.29 -15.73
CA SER A 4 26.12 12.19 -15.99
C SER A 4 24.74 12.79 -16.19
N THR A 5 24.42 13.21 -17.43
CA THR A 5 23.06 13.60 -17.83
C THR A 5 22.25 12.34 -18.04
N ILE A 6 21.94 11.64 -16.94
CA ILE A 6 20.84 10.67 -16.96
C ILE A 6 19.58 11.52 -16.94
N GLU A 7 19.13 11.95 -18.12
CA GLU A 7 17.77 12.43 -18.27
C GLU A 7 16.87 11.20 -18.07
N LEU A 8 16.25 11.10 -16.89
CA LEU A 8 15.19 10.14 -16.63
C LEU A 8 13.89 10.77 -17.16
N PRO A 9 13.43 10.44 -18.38
CA PRO A 9 12.19 10.99 -18.89
C PRO A 9 11.04 10.52 -18.00
N VAL A 10 10.42 11.46 -17.27
CA VAL A 10 9.27 11.15 -16.41
C VAL A 10 8.09 10.79 -17.30
N THR A 11 7.59 9.57 -17.14
CA THR A 11 6.49 9.04 -17.92
C THR A 11 5.14 9.40 -17.29
N ALA A 12 4.05 9.25 -18.06
CA ALA A 12 2.69 9.42 -17.54
C ALA A 12 2.36 8.45 -16.39
N ASP A 13 3.02 7.30 -16.37
CA ASP A 13 2.87 6.29 -15.31
C ASP A 13 3.48 6.78 -14.00
N ASP A 14 4.64 7.43 -14.04
CA ASP A 14 5.29 8.00 -12.86
C ASP A 14 4.42 9.07 -12.19
N TYR A 15 3.84 9.98 -12.99
CA TYR A 15 2.92 10.99 -12.49
C TYR A 15 1.69 10.36 -11.82
N ARG A 16 1.18 9.27 -12.40
CA ARG A 16 0.02 8.56 -11.86
C ARG A 16 0.36 7.89 -10.53
N ILE A 17 1.45 7.13 -10.48
CA ILE A 17 1.91 6.45 -9.27
C ILE A 17 2.15 7.48 -8.16
N ALA A 18 2.82 8.60 -8.47
CA ALA A 18 3.06 9.67 -7.52
C ALA A 18 1.76 10.25 -6.93
N ARG A 19 0.74 10.49 -7.77
CA ARG A 19 -0.56 11.01 -7.32
C ARG A 19 -1.28 10.05 -6.38
N TYR A 20 -1.36 8.76 -6.74
CA TYR A 20 -2.02 7.76 -5.89
C TYR A 20 -1.22 7.47 -4.63
N ALA A 21 0.11 7.45 -4.71
CA ALA A 21 0.98 7.34 -3.53
C ALA A 21 0.75 8.51 -2.57
N ALA A 22 0.74 9.75 -3.08
CA ALA A 22 0.46 10.94 -2.27
C ALA A 22 -0.92 10.86 -1.58
N ALA A 23 -1.96 10.44 -2.31
CA ALA A 23 -3.29 10.23 -1.73
C ALA A 23 -3.28 9.14 -0.64
N ALA A 24 -2.59 8.02 -0.87
CA ALA A 24 -2.49 6.93 0.08
C ALA A 24 -1.70 7.33 1.34
N ILE A 25 -0.65 8.15 1.20
CA ILE A 25 0.11 8.71 2.32
C ILE A 25 -0.76 9.65 3.14
N ALA A 26 -1.44 10.61 2.49
CA ALA A 26 -2.33 11.55 3.17
C ALA A 26 -3.42 10.82 3.97
N LEU A 27 -3.95 9.74 3.39
CA LEU A 27 -4.95 8.91 4.04
C LEU A 27 -4.39 8.10 5.21
N THR A 28 -3.16 7.58 5.09
CA THR A 28 -2.45 6.94 6.20
C THR A 28 -2.28 7.90 7.38
N VAL A 29 -1.89 9.15 7.11
CA VAL A 29 -1.74 10.19 8.14
C VAL A 29 -3.09 10.54 8.75
N ALA A 30 -4.13 10.74 7.92
CA ALA A 30 -5.48 11.02 8.40
C ALA A 30 -6.01 9.89 9.30
N GLU A 31 -5.81 8.62 8.93
CA GLU A 31 -6.17 7.47 9.75
C GLU A 31 -5.46 7.47 11.11
N THR A 32 -4.18 7.85 11.14
CA THR A 32 -3.45 7.93 12.42
C THR A 32 -3.94 9.07 13.32
N ALA A 33 -4.55 10.11 12.74
CA ALA A 33 -5.15 11.22 13.47
C ALA A 33 -6.61 10.96 13.89
N LEU A 34 -7.30 10.02 13.23
CA LEU A 34 -8.69 9.69 13.56
C LEU A 34 -8.76 8.82 14.82
N PRO A 35 -9.56 9.19 15.85
CA PRO A 35 -9.83 8.29 16.96
C PRO A 35 -10.51 7.03 16.43
N SER A 36 -9.94 5.86 16.74
CA SER A 36 -10.43 4.59 16.20
C SER A 36 -11.89 4.34 16.62
N PRO A 37 -12.82 4.02 15.70
CA PRO A 37 -14.22 3.80 16.02
C PRO A 37 -14.44 2.60 16.97
N LEU A 38 -13.50 1.64 16.97
CA LEU A 38 -13.36 0.63 18.00
C LEU A 38 -11.88 0.50 18.39
N PRO A 39 -11.56 0.30 19.68
CA PRO A 39 -10.19 0.02 20.11
C PRO A 39 -9.67 -1.22 19.35
N GLY A 40 -8.61 -1.02 18.57
CA GLY A 40 -7.97 -2.07 17.77
C GLY A 40 -8.40 -2.17 16.29
N ILE A 41 -9.44 -1.45 15.86
CA ILE A 41 -9.85 -1.43 14.44
C ILE A 41 -9.41 -0.12 13.79
N LYS A 42 -8.34 -0.16 13.01
CA LYS A 42 -7.97 0.95 12.13
C LYS A 42 -8.76 0.84 10.82
N PRO A 43 -9.44 1.91 10.39
CA PRO A 43 -10.06 1.93 9.08
C PRO A 43 -8.94 1.86 8.03
N GLY A 44 -8.88 0.78 7.25
CA GLY A 44 -7.82 0.56 6.25
C GLY A 44 -8.04 1.34 4.96
N LEU A 45 -8.38 2.63 5.04
CA LEU A 45 -8.68 3.50 3.91
C LEU A 45 -7.49 3.61 2.95
N ALA A 46 -6.25 3.65 3.46
CA ALA A 46 -5.06 3.67 2.64
C ALA A 46 -4.92 2.40 1.79
N ASN A 47 -5.43 1.24 2.25
CA ASN A 47 -5.47 0.02 1.45
C ASN A 47 -6.53 0.08 0.35
N ILE A 48 -7.60 0.88 0.51
CA ILE A 48 -8.58 1.10 -0.56
C ILE A 48 -7.90 1.72 -1.78
N ILE A 49 -7.00 2.69 -1.58
CA ILE A 49 -6.25 3.28 -2.70
C ILE A 49 -5.43 2.22 -3.44
N VAL A 50 -4.76 1.30 -2.73
CA VAL A 50 -4.00 0.19 -3.34
C VAL A 50 -4.92 -0.71 -4.15
N LEU A 51 -6.10 -1.05 -3.65
CA LEU A 51 -7.09 -1.86 -4.38
C LEU A 51 -7.66 -1.13 -5.60
N VAL A 52 -7.93 0.17 -5.51
CA VAL A 52 -8.37 0.99 -6.64
C VAL A 52 -7.31 1.02 -7.73
N VAL A 53 -6.04 1.19 -7.35
CA VAL A 53 -4.92 1.19 -8.29
C VAL A 53 -4.76 -0.20 -8.91
N LEU A 54 -4.86 -1.27 -8.11
CA LEU A 54 -4.83 -2.65 -8.60
C LEU A 54 -5.92 -2.90 -9.65
N ALA A 55 -7.15 -2.48 -9.37
CA ALA A 55 -8.29 -2.70 -10.27
C ALA A 55 -8.21 -1.87 -11.56
N ARG A 56 -7.56 -0.70 -11.54
CA ARG A 56 -7.51 0.22 -12.69
C ARG A 56 -6.25 0.14 -13.52
N TYR A 57 -5.10 -0.09 -12.89
CA TYR A 57 -3.77 0.01 -13.51
C TYR A 57 -2.93 -1.25 -13.32
N GLY A 58 -3.42 -2.23 -12.54
CA GLY A 58 -2.79 -3.52 -12.35
C GLY A 58 -1.83 -3.60 -11.16
N TRP A 59 -1.24 -4.78 -11.00
CA TRP A 59 -0.49 -5.13 -9.79
C TRP A 59 0.81 -4.35 -9.61
N ARG A 60 1.53 -4.04 -10.69
CA ARG A 60 2.78 -3.29 -10.64
C ARG A 60 2.60 -1.89 -10.04
N ASP A 61 1.61 -1.14 -10.52
CA ASP A 61 1.30 0.20 -10.01
C ASP A 61 0.84 0.13 -8.54
N ALA A 62 0.02 -0.88 -8.19
CA ALA A 62 -0.44 -1.09 -6.83
C ALA A 62 0.70 -1.39 -5.85
N ALA A 63 1.68 -2.20 -6.28
CA ALA A 63 2.88 -2.49 -5.51
C ALA A 63 3.71 -1.23 -5.27
N TRP A 64 3.94 -0.41 -6.29
CA TRP A 64 4.63 0.86 -6.14
C TRP A 64 3.92 1.81 -5.18
N VAL A 65 2.61 2.01 -5.37
CA VAL A 65 1.80 2.88 -4.50
C VAL A 65 1.83 2.40 -3.04
N SER A 66 1.70 1.09 -2.81
CA SER A 66 1.72 0.51 -1.46
C SER A 66 3.09 0.66 -0.78
N LEU A 67 4.19 0.38 -1.49
CA LEU A 67 5.54 0.49 -0.94
C LEU A 67 5.92 1.94 -0.66
N LEU A 68 5.67 2.83 -1.63
CA LEU A 68 5.90 4.27 -1.45
C LEU A 68 5.11 4.81 -0.26
N ARG A 69 3.86 4.39 -0.10
CA ARG A 69 3.04 4.75 1.05
C ARG A 69 3.66 4.29 2.37
N VAL A 70 4.13 3.04 2.49
CA VAL A 70 4.70 2.54 3.75
C VAL A 70 5.96 3.32 4.11
N VAL A 71 6.86 3.53 3.15
CA VAL A 71 8.10 4.27 3.36
C VAL A 71 7.81 5.72 3.71
N ALA A 72 7.11 6.45 2.84
CA ALA A 72 6.82 7.86 3.03
C ALA A 72 5.89 8.12 4.23
N GLY A 73 4.87 7.28 4.45
CA GLY A 73 3.99 7.39 5.60
C GLY A 73 4.73 7.22 6.92
N SER A 74 5.64 6.24 7.00
CA SER A 74 6.48 6.07 8.20
C SER A 74 7.45 7.23 8.43
N LEU A 75 7.97 7.86 7.37
CA LEU A 75 8.78 9.07 7.46
C LEU A 75 7.97 10.25 8.00
N VAL A 76 6.75 10.47 7.48
CA VAL A 76 5.87 11.57 7.90
C VAL A 76 5.43 11.42 9.35
N ILE A 77 5.15 10.20 9.80
CA ILE A 77 4.74 9.90 11.18
C ILE A 77 5.96 9.88 12.13
N GLY A 78 7.19 9.83 11.61
CA GLY A 78 8.41 9.75 12.44
C GLY A 78 8.66 8.35 13.01
N GLN A 79 8.19 7.31 12.32
CA GLN A 79 8.35 5.89 12.67
C GLN A 79 9.23 5.13 11.67
N PHE A 80 9.97 5.84 10.81
CA PHE A 80 10.88 5.21 9.85
C PHE A 80 11.96 4.41 10.58
N LEU A 81 12.13 3.14 10.21
CA LEU A 81 12.99 2.14 10.87
C LEU A 81 12.65 1.81 12.33
N ALA A 82 11.52 2.31 12.85
CA ALA A 82 10.97 1.86 14.12
C ALA A 82 10.26 0.50 13.96
N PRO A 83 9.92 -0.21 15.05
CA PRO A 83 9.16 -1.47 14.97
C PRO A 83 7.87 -1.34 14.14
N GLY A 84 7.20 -0.19 14.23
CA GLY A 84 6.00 0.10 13.45
C GLY A 84 6.22 0.10 11.92
N PHE A 85 7.41 0.52 11.45
CA PHE A 85 7.74 0.46 10.03
C PHE A 85 7.86 -0.99 9.54
N PHE A 86 8.56 -1.85 10.28
CA PHE A 86 8.71 -3.26 9.90
C PHE A 86 7.37 -4.01 9.93
N LEU A 87 6.52 -3.72 10.92
CA LEU A 87 5.14 -4.24 10.96
C LEU A 87 4.32 -3.79 9.74
N ALA A 88 4.34 -2.50 9.41
CA ALA A 88 3.63 -1.97 8.25
C ALA A 88 4.17 -2.55 6.92
N LEU A 89 5.49 -2.70 6.81
CA LEU A 89 6.15 -3.27 5.63
C LEU A 89 5.82 -4.74 5.46
N SER A 90 5.93 -5.55 6.52
CA SER A 90 5.58 -6.98 6.49
C SER A 90 4.13 -7.18 6.07
N GLY A 91 3.20 -6.46 6.71
CA GLY A 91 1.79 -6.51 6.33
C GLY A 91 1.55 -6.07 4.88
N ALA A 92 2.23 -5.02 4.41
CA ALA A 92 2.09 -4.56 3.03
C ALA A 92 2.62 -5.59 2.02
N LEU A 93 3.76 -6.22 2.30
CA LEU A 93 4.35 -7.26 1.43
C LEU A 93 3.46 -8.51 1.37
N CYS A 94 2.97 -9.00 2.52
CA CYS A 94 2.05 -10.12 2.55
C CYS A 94 0.74 -9.81 1.81
N SER A 95 0.19 -8.62 2.00
CA SER A 95 -1.00 -8.15 1.27
C SER A 95 -0.75 -8.11 -0.24
N LEU A 96 0.39 -7.57 -0.69
CA LEU A 96 0.74 -7.51 -2.11
C LEU A 96 0.94 -8.90 -2.71
N ALA A 97 1.57 -9.82 -1.98
CA ALA A 97 1.75 -11.20 -2.42
C ALA A 97 0.40 -11.91 -2.60
N VAL A 98 -0.51 -11.77 -1.64
CA VAL A 98 -1.86 -12.36 -1.75
C VAL A 98 -2.65 -11.72 -2.89
N LEU A 99 -2.57 -10.40 -3.08
CA LEU A 99 -3.19 -9.73 -4.23
C LEU A 99 -2.57 -10.17 -5.57
N ALA A 100 -1.26 -10.48 -5.59
CA ALA A 100 -0.57 -11.03 -6.76
C ALA A 100 -1.07 -12.43 -7.14
N LEU A 101 -1.50 -13.22 -6.15
CA LEU A 101 -2.11 -14.52 -6.38
C LEU A 101 -3.59 -14.36 -6.73
N ALA A 102 -4.29 -13.45 -6.08
CA ALA A 102 -5.72 -13.22 -6.27
C ALA A 102 -6.07 -12.73 -7.68
N GLN A 103 -5.18 -12.02 -8.37
CA GLN A 103 -5.41 -11.61 -9.77
C GLN A 103 -5.53 -12.80 -10.76
N HIS A 104 -5.05 -13.99 -10.39
CA HIS A 104 -5.16 -15.21 -11.20
C HIS A 104 -6.45 -15.99 -10.91
N LEU A 105 -7.24 -15.57 -9.92
CA LEU A 105 -8.48 -16.23 -9.54
C LEU A 105 -9.64 -15.80 -10.46
N PRO A 106 -10.67 -16.65 -10.63
CA PRO A 106 -11.78 -16.37 -11.53
C PRO A 106 -12.55 -15.10 -11.09
N PRO A 107 -12.61 -14.05 -11.93
CA PRO A 107 -13.20 -12.75 -11.57
C PRO A 107 -14.70 -12.81 -11.31
N ARG A 108 -15.37 -13.90 -11.73
CA ARG A 108 -16.79 -14.16 -11.46
C ARG A 108 -17.10 -14.36 -9.98
N TYR A 109 -16.15 -14.91 -9.22
CA TYR A 109 -16.29 -15.17 -7.78
C TYR A 109 -15.40 -14.27 -6.94
N PHE A 110 -14.26 -13.84 -7.49
CA PHE A 110 -13.27 -13.00 -6.82
C PHE A 110 -13.34 -11.56 -7.31
N GLY A 111 -14.25 -10.78 -6.73
CA GLY A 111 -14.40 -9.35 -6.98
C GLY A 111 -13.53 -8.46 -6.08
N PRO A 112 -13.75 -7.13 -6.14
CA PRO A 112 -13.02 -6.15 -5.33
C PRO A 112 -13.17 -6.36 -3.81
N VAL A 113 -14.35 -6.82 -3.38
CA VAL A 113 -14.65 -7.09 -1.97
C VAL A 113 -13.82 -8.26 -1.45
N SER A 114 -13.78 -9.38 -2.17
CA SER A 114 -12.93 -10.52 -1.80
C SER A 114 -11.45 -10.18 -1.82
N ALA A 115 -11.00 -9.37 -2.79
CA ALA A 115 -9.62 -8.90 -2.83
C ALA A 115 -9.29 -8.04 -1.59
N SER A 116 -10.21 -7.18 -1.16
CA SER A 116 -10.07 -6.40 0.07
C SER A 116 -9.98 -7.27 1.31
N VAL A 117 -10.82 -8.29 1.42
CA VAL A 117 -10.84 -9.22 2.56
C VAL A 117 -9.54 -10.02 2.61
N LEU A 118 -9.11 -10.59 1.47
CA LEU A 118 -7.86 -11.34 1.37
C LEU A 118 -6.65 -10.46 1.70
N ALA A 119 -6.61 -9.23 1.19
CA ALA A 119 -5.58 -8.26 1.50
C ALA A 119 -5.52 -7.93 2.99
N ALA A 120 -6.68 -7.71 3.63
CA ALA A 120 -6.75 -7.41 5.06
C ALA A 120 -6.22 -8.58 5.92
N PHE A 121 -6.64 -9.82 5.63
CA PHE A 121 -6.15 -11.00 6.34
C PHE A 121 -4.64 -11.19 6.16
N ALA A 122 -4.14 -11.04 4.93
CA ALA A 122 -2.72 -11.14 4.64
C ALA A 122 -1.91 -10.04 5.33
N HIS A 123 -2.45 -8.83 5.41
CA HIS A 123 -1.80 -7.70 6.08
C HIS A 123 -1.66 -7.95 7.60
N ILE A 124 -2.75 -8.35 8.25
CA ILE A 124 -2.77 -8.65 9.68
C ILE A 124 -1.91 -9.88 9.97
N GLY A 125 -1.99 -10.92 9.13
CA GLY A 125 -1.15 -12.11 9.25
C GLY A 125 0.34 -11.80 9.15
N GLY A 126 0.73 -10.96 8.18
CA GLY A 126 2.12 -10.51 8.02
C GLY A 126 2.63 -9.71 9.22
N GLN A 127 1.78 -8.87 9.82
CA GLN A 127 2.11 -8.17 11.06
C GLN A 127 2.29 -9.14 12.23
N LEU A 128 1.38 -10.11 12.38
CA LEU A 128 1.40 -11.08 13.47
C LEU A 128 2.59 -12.05 13.41
N VAL A 129 3.00 -12.46 12.20
CA VAL A 129 4.17 -13.34 12.02
C VAL A 129 5.48 -12.64 12.42
N LEU A 130 5.52 -11.31 12.30
CA LEU A 130 6.70 -10.52 12.65
C LEU A 130 6.72 -10.05 14.11
N ALA A 131 5.54 -9.81 14.69
CA ALA A 131 5.35 -9.30 16.05
C ALA A 131 5.78 -10.31 17.12
#